data_AF-A0ABD0L7M2-F1
#
_entry.id   AF-A0ABD0L7M2-F1
#
_cell.length_a   1.000
_cell.length_b   1.000
_cell.length_c   1.000
_cell.angle_alpha   90.00
_cell.angle_beta   90.00
_cell.angle_gamma   90.00
#
_symmetry.space_group_name_H-M   'P 1'
#
loop_
_entity.id
_entity.type
_entity.pdbx_description
1 polymer ?
#
loop_
_entity_poly.entity_id
_entity_poly.type
_entity_poly.pdbx_seq_one_letter_code
_entity_poly.pdbx_strand_id
1 'polypeptide(L)'
;MRGIVLLCIALGLLSAQPVQGLDPATISAAASAIIAGSSIAGTSINGLMGDGYRVTCAIVVENWTKYPLTLPNVRLTGGFLSKPPRAILPSKREAMVARKTAHTATGSYGTVSWLIQGLNRRVFVMWSAPFNFDHHHNWMGVGLSRSGYVSHPYGSEVFDQMYYGNSDSNIGFTRDEYYYHSDPAIYSDSDIEVVGTMGTTHKAEVHIIVRPKREQDLADAIRALLQHKK
;
A
#
# COMPACT_ATOMS: atom_id res chain seq x y z
N MET A 1 51.10 18.87 -40.86
CA MET A 1 49.98 19.09 -39.92
C MET A 1 48.97 17.97 -40.11
N ARG A 2 48.97 16.97 -39.22
CA ARG A 2 47.99 15.87 -39.22
C ARG A 2 47.04 16.12 -38.05
N GLY A 3 45.75 16.29 -38.36
CA GLY A 3 44.71 16.60 -37.38
C GLY A 3 44.44 15.42 -36.46
N ILE A 4 44.48 15.68 -35.16
CA ILE A 4 44.06 14.76 -34.10
C ILE A 4 42.53 14.86 -34.02
N VAL A 5 41.85 13.75 -34.27
CA VAL A 5 40.41 13.60 -34.00
C VAL A 5 40.27 13.22 -32.52
N LEU A 6 39.78 14.16 -31.71
CA LEU A 6 39.47 13.94 -30.31
C LEU A 6 38.13 13.18 -30.24
N LEU A 7 38.21 11.89 -29.89
CA LEU A 7 37.03 11.06 -29.63
C LEU A 7 36.49 11.39 -28.22
N CYS A 8 35.49 12.26 -28.15
CA CYS A 8 34.75 12.53 -26.91
C CYS A 8 33.90 11.30 -26.55
N ILE A 9 34.39 10.47 -25.64
CA ILE A 9 33.58 9.45 -24.98
C ILE A 9 32.63 10.18 -24.02
N ALA A 10 31.39 10.37 -24.45
CA ALA A 10 30.32 10.82 -23.59
C ALA A 10 30.04 9.70 -22.56
N LEU A 11 30.56 9.85 -21.34
CA LEU A 11 30.04 9.13 -20.18
C LEU A 11 28.58 9.57 -19.99
N GLY A 12 27.65 8.76 -20.47
CA GLY A 12 26.24 8.91 -20.18
C GLY A 12 26.01 8.76 -18.67
N LEU A 13 25.88 9.89 -17.98
CA LEU A 13 25.21 9.95 -16.69
C LEU A 13 23.80 9.39 -16.91
N LEU A 14 23.55 8.16 -16.42
CA LEU A 14 22.19 7.64 -16.28
C LEU A 14 21.46 8.56 -15.29
N SER A 15 20.79 9.59 -15.83
CA SER A 15 19.82 10.34 -15.06
C SER A 15 18.68 9.37 -14.74
N ALA A 16 18.49 9.12 -13.45
CA ALA A 16 17.36 8.35 -12.94
C ALA A 16 16.07 9.02 -13.44
N GLN A 17 15.46 8.45 -14.48
CA GLN A 17 14.22 8.98 -15.01
C GLN A 17 13.16 8.82 -13.91
N PRO A 18 12.41 9.88 -13.58
CA PRO A 18 11.31 9.77 -12.64
C PRO A 18 10.27 8.82 -13.23
N VAL A 19 9.84 7.84 -12.44
CA VAL A 19 8.66 7.01 -12.68
C VAL A 19 7.43 7.88 -12.41
N GLN A 20 7.20 8.89 -13.26
CA GLN A 20 6.00 9.73 -13.22
C GLN A 20 5.06 9.29 -14.34
N GLY A 21 3.88 8.82 -13.94
CA GLY A 21 2.81 8.41 -14.84
C GLY A 21 3.14 7.14 -15.60
N LEU A 22 3.26 6.00 -14.91
CA LEU A 22 3.25 4.71 -15.59
C LEU A 22 1.94 4.58 -16.35
N ASP A 23 2.02 4.47 -17.67
CA ASP A 23 0.84 4.19 -18.49
C ASP A 23 0.18 2.86 -18.04
N PRO A 24 -1.10 2.65 -18.36
CA PRO A 24 -1.82 1.44 -17.94
C PRO A 24 -1.14 0.13 -18.36
N ALA A 25 -0.46 0.09 -19.51
CA ALA A 25 0.23 -1.12 -19.98
C ALA A 25 1.50 -1.40 -19.16
N THR A 26 2.19 -0.35 -18.70
CA THR A 26 3.34 -0.45 -17.80
C THR A 26 2.91 -0.88 -16.39
N ILE A 27 1.79 -0.35 -15.88
CA ILE A 27 1.20 -0.81 -14.61
C ILE A 27 0.81 -2.29 -14.70
N SER A 28 0.13 -2.69 -15.78
CA SER A 28 -0.26 -4.09 -16.00
C SER A 28 0.95 -5.02 -16.08
N ALA A 29 2.02 -4.60 -16.77
CA ALA A 29 3.26 -5.37 -16.85
C ALA A 29 3.98 -5.50 -15.51
N ALA A 30 4.02 -4.42 -14.71
CA ALA A 30 4.60 -4.47 -13.38
C ALA A 30 3.78 -5.38 -12.44
N ALA A 31 2.45 -5.31 -12.52
CA ALA A 31 1.55 -6.15 -11.73
C ALA A 31 1.71 -7.65 -12.04
N SER A 32 2.07 -8.05 -13.27
CA SER A 32 2.28 -9.47 -13.60
C SER A 32 3.52 -10.08 -12.96
N ALA A 33 4.47 -9.25 -12.50
CA ALA A 33 5.62 -9.69 -11.71
C ALA A 33 5.26 -9.99 -10.23
N ILE A 34 4.08 -9.54 -9.77
CA ILE A 34 3.67 -9.68 -8.38
C ILE A 34 3.13 -11.08 -8.13
N ILE A 35 3.78 -11.78 -7.20
CA ILE A 35 3.41 -13.16 -6.85
C ILE A 35 2.74 -13.18 -5.48
N ALA A 36 1.74 -14.04 -5.32
CA ALA A 36 1.11 -14.27 -4.02
C ALA A 36 2.15 -14.72 -2.97
N GLY A 37 2.12 -14.05 -1.83
CA GLY A 37 2.83 -14.45 -0.64
C GLY A 37 2.08 -15.52 0.15
N SER A 38 2.62 -15.88 1.30
CA SER A 38 2.15 -17.00 2.12
C SER A 38 0.72 -16.83 2.62
N SER A 39 0.26 -15.60 2.84
CA SER A 39 -1.07 -15.32 3.35
C SER A 39 -2.16 -15.46 2.29
N ILE A 40 -1.82 -15.52 1.00
CA ILE A 40 -2.79 -15.62 -0.11
C ILE A 40 -2.55 -16.89 -0.94
N ALA A 41 -1.41 -17.57 -0.76
CA ALA A 41 -1.09 -18.81 -1.47
C ALA A 41 -2.21 -19.86 -1.30
N GLY A 42 -2.71 -20.36 -2.43
CA GLY A 42 -3.73 -21.41 -2.48
C GLY A 42 -5.15 -20.97 -2.09
N THR A 43 -5.43 -19.67 -1.98
CA THR A 43 -6.78 -19.15 -1.66
C THR A 43 -7.10 -17.87 -2.42
N SER A 44 -8.38 -17.52 -2.52
CA SER A 44 -8.85 -16.21 -2.97
C SER A 44 -9.05 -15.24 -1.80
N ILE A 45 -9.15 -13.93 -2.07
CA ILE A 45 -9.45 -12.91 -1.06
C ILE A 45 -10.83 -13.17 -0.44
N ASN A 46 -11.83 -13.50 -1.26
CA ASN A 46 -13.13 -13.97 -0.78
C ASN A 46 -13.04 -15.19 0.15
N GLY A 47 -12.17 -16.15 -0.18
CA GLY A 47 -11.90 -17.30 0.70
C GLY A 47 -11.30 -16.89 2.04
N LEU A 48 -10.45 -15.85 2.08
CA LEU A 48 -9.92 -15.30 3.31
C LEU A 48 -10.98 -14.58 4.17
N MET A 49 -12.02 -14.03 3.54
CA MET A 49 -13.13 -13.35 4.21
C MET A 49 -14.31 -14.27 4.58
N GLY A 50 -14.17 -15.57 4.36
CA GLY A 50 -15.23 -16.58 4.50
C GLY A 50 -15.66 -16.92 5.93
N ASP A 51 -15.36 -16.07 6.91
CA ASP A 51 -15.66 -16.32 8.34
C ASP A 51 -17.13 -16.06 8.73
N GLY A 52 -17.99 -15.76 7.75
CA GLY A 52 -19.44 -15.61 7.93
C GLY A 52 -19.88 -14.30 8.58
N TYR A 53 -18.96 -13.39 8.93
CA TYR A 53 -19.31 -12.11 9.55
C TYR A 53 -19.92 -11.15 8.53
N ARG A 54 -20.90 -10.35 8.94
CA ARG A 54 -21.50 -9.35 8.03
C ARG A 54 -20.48 -8.34 7.50
N VAL A 55 -19.62 -7.83 8.39
CA VAL A 55 -18.59 -6.84 8.06
C VAL A 55 -17.22 -7.48 8.15
N THR A 56 -16.54 -7.53 7.02
CA THR A 56 -15.17 -8.03 6.88
C THR A 56 -14.41 -7.07 5.95
N CYS A 57 -13.14 -6.81 6.27
CA CYS A 57 -12.23 -6.02 5.46
C CYS A 57 -10.96 -6.84 5.20
N ALA A 58 -10.71 -7.21 3.95
CA ALA A 58 -9.45 -7.78 3.53
C ALA A 58 -8.55 -6.67 2.97
N ILE A 59 -7.33 -6.55 3.48
CA ILE A 59 -6.36 -5.56 3.03
C ILE A 59 -5.23 -6.31 2.35
N VAL A 60 -5.11 -6.14 1.03
CA VAL A 60 -4.08 -6.73 0.18
C VAL A 60 -3.06 -5.65 -0.16
N VAL A 61 -1.80 -5.93 0.11
CA VAL A 61 -0.71 -4.98 -0.12
C VAL A 61 0.32 -5.60 -1.04
N GLU A 62 0.62 -4.92 -2.14
CA GLU A 62 1.65 -5.29 -3.11
C GLU A 62 2.90 -4.45 -2.90
N ASN A 63 4.06 -5.11 -2.80
CA ASN A 63 5.34 -4.45 -2.68
C ASN A 63 6.07 -4.41 -4.02
N TRP A 64 6.04 -3.26 -4.67
CA TRP A 64 6.72 -3.04 -5.95
C TRP A 64 8.13 -2.48 -5.76
N THR A 65 8.53 -2.19 -4.52
CA THR A 65 9.86 -1.67 -4.19
C THR A 65 10.86 -2.82 -4.05
N LYS A 66 12.15 -2.52 -4.23
CA LYS A 66 13.25 -3.43 -3.88
C LYS A 66 13.43 -3.62 -2.37
N TYR A 67 12.74 -2.81 -1.57
CA TYR A 67 12.85 -2.83 -0.11
C TYR A 67 11.78 -3.75 0.48
N PRO A 68 12.13 -4.68 1.37
CA PRO A 68 11.13 -5.43 2.11
C PRO A 68 10.25 -4.50 2.97
N LEU A 69 8.94 -4.77 2.98
CA LEU A 69 8.00 -4.17 3.93
C LEU A 69 7.95 -5.07 5.17
N THR A 70 8.49 -4.60 6.29
CA THR A 70 8.75 -5.43 7.47
C THR A 70 8.05 -4.90 8.71
N LEU A 71 8.15 -5.65 9.81
CA LEU A 71 7.63 -5.28 11.13
C LEU A 71 6.17 -4.79 11.07
N PRO A 72 5.24 -5.56 10.48
CA PRO A 72 3.86 -5.14 10.37
C PRO A 72 3.29 -4.81 11.76
N ASN A 73 2.56 -3.71 11.87
CA ASN A 73 1.92 -3.29 13.11
C ASN A 73 0.47 -2.90 12.84
N VAL A 74 -0.45 -3.51 13.59
CA VAL A 74 -1.89 -3.25 13.50
C VAL A 74 -2.36 -2.59 14.80
N ARG A 75 -3.14 -1.52 14.66
CA ARG A 75 -3.92 -0.93 15.75
C ARG A 75 -5.39 -1.01 15.37
N LEU A 76 -6.14 -1.85 16.08
CA LEU A 76 -7.58 -1.90 15.95
C LEU A 76 -8.19 -0.84 16.86
N THR A 77 -8.92 0.10 16.27
CA THR A 77 -9.81 0.99 17.03
C THR A 77 -11.16 0.31 17.26
N GLY A 78 -11.59 -0.55 16.32
CA GLY A 78 -12.76 -1.42 16.50
C GLY A 78 -12.76 -2.65 15.60
N GLY A 79 -13.42 -3.70 16.08
CA GLY A 79 -13.48 -5.00 15.40
C GLY A 79 -12.46 -6.00 15.92
N PHE A 80 -12.06 -6.95 15.07
CA PHE A 80 -11.19 -8.06 15.40
C PHE A 80 -10.31 -8.45 14.21
N LEU A 81 -9.09 -8.90 14.48
CA LEU A 81 -8.13 -9.34 13.47
C LEU A 81 -8.27 -10.86 13.24
N SER A 82 -8.97 -11.27 12.18
CA SER A 82 -9.12 -12.68 11.81
C SER A 82 -7.82 -13.25 11.22
N LYS A 83 -7.09 -12.46 10.43
CA LYS A 83 -5.81 -12.85 9.84
C LYS A 83 -4.78 -11.73 9.99
N PRO A 84 -3.67 -11.94 10.72
CA PRO A 84 -2.69 -10.89 10.95
C PRO A 84 -1.87 -10.58 9.69
N PRO A 85 -1.41 -9.32 9.53
CA PRO A 85 -0.48 -8.97 8.46
C PRO A 85 0.88 -9.63 8.64
N ARG A 86 1.60 -9.73 7.53
CA ARG A 86 2.95 -10.31 7.44
C ARG A 86 3.90 -9.32 6.79
N ALA A 87 5.20 -9.60 6.91
CA ALA A 87 6.19 -8.91 6.10
C ALA A 87 5.99 -9.25 4.61
N ILE A 88 6.26 -8.29 3.72
CA ILE A 88 6.01 -8.37 2.28
C ILE A 88 7.32 -8.17 1.55
N LEU A 89 7.85 -9.24 0.99
CA LEU A 89 9.10 -9.20 0.22
C LEU A 89 8.89 -8.44 -1.11
N PRO A 90 9.97 -7.96 -1.75
CA PRO A 90 9.90 -7.38 -3.09
C PRO A 90 9.19 -8.31 -4.08
N SER A 91 8.34 -7.74 -4.95
CA SER A 91 7.51 -8.48 -5.91
C SER A 91 6.54 -9.48 -5.31
N LYS A 92 6.19 -9.33 -4.02
CA LYS A 92 5.15 -10.13 -3.37
C LYS A 92 3.95 -9.28 -2.99
N ARG A 93 2.83 -9.97 -2.82
CA ARG A 93 1.64 -9.43 -2.17
C ARG A 93 1.21 -10.31 -1.01
N GLU A 94 0.85 -9.67 0.09
CA GLU A 94 0.31 -10.33 1.28
C GLU A 94 -1.03 -9.66 1.64
N ALA A 95 -1.82 -10.34 2.45
CA ALA A 95 -3.14 -9.92 2.88
C ALA A 95 -3.33 -10.15 4.37
N MET A 96 -4.03 -9.20 4.99
CA MET A 96 -4.61 -9.35 6.32
C MET A 96 -6.14 -9.27 6.23
N VAL A 97 -6.81 -9.77 7.26
CA VAL A 97 -8.27 -9.72 7.34
C VAL A 97 -8.69 -9.25 8.72
N ALA A 98 -9.48 -8.20 8.75
CA ALA A 98 -10.17 -7.73 9.93
C ALA A 98 -11.69 -7.87 9.74
N ARG A 99 -12.43 -7.99 10.83
CA ARG A 99 -13.89 -8.12 10.83
C ARG A 99 -14.50 -7.34 11.97
N LYS A 100 -15.82 -7.23 11.99
CA LYS A 100 -16.53 -6.78 13.19
C LYS A 100 -16.35 -7.72 14.38
N THR A 101 -16.53 -7.21 15.59
CA THR A 101 -16.65 -8.02 16.80
C THR A 101 -17.87 -8.93 16.72
N ALA A 102 -17.81 -10.13 17.32
CA ALA A 102 -18.94 -11.05 17.32
C ALA A 102 -20.12 -10.49 18.12
N HIS A 103 -21.34 -10.75 17.65
CA HIS A 103 -22.59 -10.36 18.31
C HIS A 103 -22.80 -8.86 18.60
N THR A 104 -21.97 -7.96 18.04
CA THR A 104 -22.16 -6.50 18.15
C THR A 104 -22.70 -5.88 16.87
N ALA A 105 -23.35 -4.72 16.93
CA ALA A 105 -23.71 -3.92 15.75
C ALA A 105 -22.60 -2.92 15.37
N THR A 106 -21.34 -3.38 15.36
CA THR A 106 -20.16 -2.54 15.08
C THR A 106 -19.49 -2.92 13.77
N GLY A 107 -18.69 -2.01 13.22
CA GLY A 107 -17.86 -2.23 12.03
C GLY A 107 -16.48 -2.83 12.33
N SER A 108 -15.58 -2.70 11.36
CA SER A 108 -14.14 -2.98 11.49
C SER A 108 -13.35 -1.75 11.05
N TYR A 109 -12.47 -1.24 11.91
CA TYR A 109 -11.73 -0.01 11.64
C TYR A 109 -10.46 0.08 12.47
N GLY A 110 -9.42 0.65 11.87
CA GLY A 110 -8.09 0.74 12.48
C GLY A 110 -7.03 1.14 11.46
N THR A 111 -5.77 0.92 11.85
CA THR A 111 -4.61 1.19 11.02
C THR A 111 -3.67 -0.01 10.98
N VAL A 112 -3.00 -0.19 9.84
CA VAL A 112 -1.90 -1.13 9.67
C VAL A 112 -0.74 -0.40 9.02
N SER A 113 0.49 -0.74 9.43
CA SER A 113 1.67 -0.17 8.79
C SER A 113 2.86 -1.12 8.74
N TRP A 114 3.72 -0.89 7.76
CA TRP A 114 4.95 -1.65 7.55
C TRP A 114 6.14 -0.69 7.49
N LEU A 115 7.26 -1.09 8.08
CA LEU A 115 8.55 -0.42 7.90
C LEU A 115 9.10 -0.74 6.51
N ILE A 116 9.41 0.29 5.73
CA ILE A 116 10.16 0.19 4.48
C ILE A 116 11.65 0.15 4.85
N GLN A 117 12.23 -1.06 4.88
CA GLN A 117 13.52 -1.29 5.55
C GLN A 117 14.67 -0.42 5.01
N GLY A 118 14.70 -0.11 3.71
CA GLY A 118 15.75 0.73 3.11
C GLY A 118 15.52 2.24 3.22
N LEU A 119 14.33 2.69 3.66
CA LEU A 119 13.98 4.11 3.76
C LEU A 119 13.71 4.59 5.19
N ASN A 120 13.83 3.69 6.17
CA ASN A 120 13.68 3.98 7.60
C ASN A 120 12.40 4.78 7.94
N ARG A 121 11.28 4.39 7.33
CA ARG A 121 9.96 5.01 7.49
C ARG A 121 8.86 4.00 7.23
N ARG A 122 7.63 4.30 7.63
CA ARG A 122 6.50 3.38 7.48
C ARG A 122 5.53 3.82 6.41
N VAL A 123 4.95 2.85 5.72
CA VAL A 123 3.70 3.01 4.97
C VAL A 123 2.53 2.71 5.87
N PHE A 124 1.52 3.57 5.86
CA PHE A 124 0.30 3.44 6.65
C PHE A 124 -0.91 3.23 5.76
N VAL A 125 -1.81 2.36 6.22
CA VAL A 125 -3.14 2.14 5.67
C VAL A 125 -4.13 2.26 6.81
N MET A 126 -5.05 3.20 6.71
CA MET A 126 -6.23 3.32 7.57
C MET A 126 -7.41 2.72 6.82
N TRP A 127 -8.24 1.95 7.53
CA TRP A 127 -9.52 1.49 7.00
C TRP A 127 -10.64 1.75 8.01
N SER A 128 -11.83 2.00 7.49
CA SER A 128 -13.07 1.99 8.26
C SER A 128 -14.19 1.37 7.42
N ALA A 129 -14.73 0.25 7.89
CA ALA A 129 -15.87 -0.43 7.29
C ALA A 129 -17.00 -0.51 8.32
N PRO A 130 -18.02 0.37 8.25
CA PRO A 130 -19.09 0.43 9.25
C PRO A 130 -20.12 -0.72 9.10
N PHE A 131 -20.93 -0.91 10.14
CA PHE A 131 -22.03 -1.89 10.16
C PHE A 131 -23.29 -1.38 9.48
N ASN A 132 -23.58 -0.09 9.62
CA ASN A 132 -24.77 0.54 9.05
C ASN A 132 -24.36 1.53 7.97
N PHE A 133 -24.84 1.32 6.75
CA PHE A 133 -24.60 2.20 5.61
C PHE A 133 -25.64 3.31 5.43
N ASP A 134 -26.73 3.32 6.20
CA ASP A 134 -27.70 4.41 6.18
C ASP A 134 -27.11 5.73 6.73
N HIS A 135 -26.01 5.64 7.48
CA HIS A 135 -25.39 6.78 8.18
C HIS A 135 -23.86 6.88 7.99
N HIS A 136 -23.21 5.84 7.46
CA HIS A 136 -21.76 5.78 7.38
C HIS A 136 -21.31 5.04 6.12
N HIS A 137 -20.21 5.46 5.52
CA HIS A 137 -19.64 4.78 4.36
C HIS A 137 -18.29 4.17 4.69
N ASN A 138 -17.75 3.38 3.76
CA ASN A 138 -16.38 2.90 3.88
C ASN A 138 -15.41 4.09 3.71
N TRP A 139 -14.32 4.11 4.47
CA TRP A 139 -13.25 5.09 4.34
C TRP A 139 -11.91 4.39 4.33
N MET A 140 -10.99 4.89 3.51
CA MET A 140 -9.61 4.42 3.49
C MET A 140 -8.67 5.60 3.41
N GLY A 141 -7.56 5.51 4.15
CA GLY A 141 -6.44 6.43 4.04
C GLY A 141 -5.14 5.69 3.74
N VAL A 142 -4.29 6.30 2.91
CA VAL A 142 -2.94 5.80 2.61
C VAL A 142 -1.93 6.92 2.85
N GLY A 143 -0.79 6.57 3.43
CA GLY A 143 0.21 7.56 3.79
C GLY A 143 1.58 6.99 4.09
N LEU A 144 2.51 7.90 4.37
CA LEU A 144 3.87 7.60 4.76
C LEU A 144 4.25 8.41 5.99
N SER A 145 4.99 7.83 6.93
CA SER A 145 5.69 8.66 7.90
C SER A 145 6.89 9.36 7.26
N ARG A 146 7.40 10.44 7.83
CA ARG A 146 8.68 11.01 7.41
C ARG A 146 9.85 10.03 7.61
N SER A 147 10.92 10.23 6.87
CA SER A 147 12.18 9.47 7.06
C SER A 147 12.68 9.59 8.51
N GLY A 148 13.10 8.47 9.09
CA GLY A 148 13.53 8.36 10.49
C GLY A 148 12.39 8.12 11.49
N TYR A 149 11.13 8.37 11.12
CA TYR A 149 9.99 8.08 11.98
C TYR A 149 9.47 6.66 11.73
N VAL A 150 9.90 5.72 12.57
CA VAL A 150 9.57 4.27 12.45
C VAL A 150 8.55 3.77 13.47
N SER A 151 8.03 4.67 14.31
CA SER A 151 7.03 4.36 15.33
C SER A 151 5.65 4.12 14.73
N HIS A 152 4.88 3.25 15.37
CA HIS A 152 3.43 3.19 15.23
C HIS A 152 2.86 3.38 16.65
N PRO A 153 2.42 4.60 17.00
CA PRO A 153 1.85 4.90 18.31
C PRO A 153 0.82 3.87 18.78
N TYR A 154 0.72 3.69 20.09
CA TYR A 154 -0.29 2.81 20.69
C TYR A 154 -1.68 3.49 20.65
N GLY A 155 -2.74 2.70 20.83
CA GLY A 155 -4.10 3.22 20.84
C GLY A 155 -4.61 3.63 19.46
N SER A 156 -5.50 4.63 19.43
CA SER A 156 -6.20 5.10 18.23
C SER A 156 -5.57 6.33 17.59
N GLU A 157 -4.44 6.85 18.08
CA GLU A 157 -3.88 8.14 17.66
C GLU A 157 -3.71 8.26 16.13
N VAL A 158 -3.10 7.25 15.50
CA VAL A 158 -2.90 7.23 14.04
C VAL A 158 -4.23 7.10 13.30
N PHE A 159 -5.17 6.33 13.85
CA PHE A 159 -6.50 6.21 13.27
C PHE A 159 -7.23 7.55 13.32
N ASP A 160 -7.28 8.20 14.47
CA ASP A 160 -7.96 9.47 14.67
C ASP A 160 -7.34 10.57 13.80
N GLN A 161 -6.01 10.60 13.71
CA GLN A 161 -5.30 11.50 12.79
C GLN A 161 -5.69 11.23 11.34
N MET A 162 -5.63 9.99 10.88
CA MET A 162 -5.92 9.65 9.48
C MET A 162 -7.41 9.76 9.13
N TYR A 163 -8.32 9.58 10.09
CA TYR A 163 -9.77 9.54 9.87
C TYR A 163 -10.47 10.89 10.10
N TYR A 164 -10.08 11.63 11.15
CA TYR A 164 -10.68 12.93 11.49
C TYR A 164 -9.75 14.11 11.23
N GLY A 165 -8.43 13.87 11.27
CA GLY A 165 -7.41 14.91 11.20
C GLY A 165 -6.86 15.14 9.79
N ASN A 166 -5.67 15.74 9.79
CA ASN A 166 -4.89 16.13 8.62
C ASN A 166 -3.45 15.59 8.73
N SER A 167 -2.74 15.62 7.61
CA SER A 167 -1.30 15.36 7.58
C SER A 167 -0.54 16.27 8.56
N ASP A 168 0.53 15.77 9.15
CA ASP A 168 1.42 16.55 10.03
C ASP A 168 2.91 16.32 9.70
N SER A 169 3.80 16.76 10.59
CA SER A 169 5.24 16.63 10.39
C SER A 169 5.75 15.19 10.46
N ASN A 170 5.00 14.26 11.07
CA ASN A 170 5.42 12.87 11.22
C ASN A 170 4.76 11.95 10.21
N ILE A 171 3.49 12.18 9.86
CA ILE A 171 2.70 11.34 8.94
C ILE A 171 1.98 12.24 7.94
N GLY A 172 2.29 12.04 6.66
CA GLY A 172 1.51 12.58 5.56
C GLY A 172 0.64 11.50 4.92
N PHE A 173 -0.59 11.84 4.56
CA PHE A 173 -1.55 10.91 4.00
C PHE A 173 -2.62 11.60 3.14
N THR A 174 -3.27 10.78 2.30
CA THR A 174 -4.53 11.10 1.62
C THR A 174 -5.60 10.16 2.15
N ARG A 175 -6.84 10.64 2.28
CA ARG A 175 -8.01 9.84 2.67
C ARG A 175 -9.11 10.06 1.64
N ASP A 176 -9.88 9.01 1.38
CA ASP A 176 -11.08 9.08 0.55
C ASP A 176 -12.24 8.26 1.11
N GLU A 177 -13.45 8.65 0.73
CA GLU A 177 -14.71 7.97 1.02
C GLU A 177 -15.07 7.01 -0.11
N TYR A 178 -15.52 5.81 0.24
CA TYR A 178 -15.82 4.74 -0.71
C TYR A 178 -17.28 4.35 -0.60
N TYR A 179 -18.13 5.11 -1.30
CA TYR A 179 -19.57 4.87 -1.35
C TYR A 179 -20.09 4.67 -2.78
N TYR A 180 -19.94 5.70 -3.62
CA TYR A 180 -20.38 5.68 -5.02
C TYR A 180 -19.25 5.49 -6.03
N HIS A 181 -17.99 5.51 -5.57
CA HIS A 181 -16.82 5.31 -6.40
C HIS A 181 -15.80 4.43 -5.69
N SER A 182 -14.87 3.94 -6.50
CA SER A 182 -13.70 3.17 -6.06
C SER A 182 -12.41 3.76 -6.63
N ASP A 183 -12.42 5.06 -6.89
CA ASP A 183 -11.26 5.79 -7.39
C ASP A 183 -10.09 5.71 -6.40
N PRO A 184 -8.85 5.71 -6.90
CA PRO A 184 -7.70 5.49 -6.06
C PRO A 184 -7.38 6.72 -5.20
N ALA A 185 -7.24 6.51 -3.90
CA ALA A 185 -6.55 7.46 -3.03
C ALA A 185 -5.04 7.30 -3.24
N ILE A 186 -4.35 8.38 -3.56
CA ILE A 186 -2.92 8.38 -3.85
C ILE A 186 -2.21 9.34 -2.89
N TYR A 187 -1.17 8.84 -2.24
CA TYR A 187 -0.21 9.65 -1.51
C TYR A 187 1.19 9.41 -2.07
N SER A 188 1.94 10.48 -2.34
CA SER A 188 3.28 10.39 -2.93
C SER A 188 4.21 11.42 -2.32
N ASP A 189 5.49 11.06 -2.25
CA ASP A 189 6.58 12.02 -2.12
C ASP A 189 7.67 11.75 -3.17
N SER A 190 8.91 12.19 -2.91
CA SER A 190 10.05 12.03 -3.80
C SER A 190 10.54 10.60 -3.97
N ASP A 191 10.28 9.70 -3.01
CA ASP A 191 10.81 8.35 -3.00
C ASP A 191 9.74 7.29 -3.28
N ILE A 192 8.56 7.43 -2.68
CA ILE A 192 7.50 6.42 -2.69
C ILE A 192 6.16 7.03 -3.09
N GLU A 193 5.38 6.25 -3.81
CA GLU A 193 3.95 6.46 -4.06
C GLU A 193 3.16 5.28 -3.52
N VAL A 194 2.12 5.58 -2.77
CA VAL A 194 1.17 4.62 -2.21
C VAL A 194 -0.17 4.87 -2.88
N VAL A 195 -0.67 3.87 -3.58
CA VAL A 195 -1.96 3.89 -4.27
C VAL A 195 -2.88 2.92 -3.55
N GLY A 196 -4.07 3.37 -3.15
CA GLY A 196 -5.06 2.53 -2.49
C GLY A 196 -6.42 2.63 -3.14
N THR A 197 -7.17 1.53 -3.16
CA THR A 197 -8.61 1.52 -3.43
C THR A 197 -9.32 0.68 -2.38
N MET A 198 -10.60 0.95 -2.16
CA MET A 198 -11.45 0.18 -1.24
C MET A 198 -12.81 -0.13 -1.89
N GLY A 199 -13.32 -1.34 -1.68
CA GLY A 199 -14.68 -1.71 -2.07
C GLY A 199 -15.74 -0.99 -1.23
N THR A 200 -16.95 -0.81 -1.77
CA THR A 200 -18.03 -0.03 -1.14
C THR A 200 -19.03 -0.88 -0.33
N THR A 201 -18.80 -2.19 -0.23
CA THR A 201 -19.70 -3.14 0.46
C THR A 201 -19.21 -3.46 1.88
N HIS A 202 -20.03 -4.16 2.68
CA HIS A 202 -19.60 -4.69 3.99
C HIS A 202 -18.53 -5.79 3.89
N LYS A 203 -18.33 -6.38 2.71
CA LYS A 203 -17.20 -7.26 2.39
C LYS A 203 -16.18 -6.45 1.63
N ALA A 204 -15.51 -5.56 2.34
CA ALA A 204 -14.61 -4.59 1.76
C ALA A 204 -13.28 -5.27 1.39
N GLU A 205 -12.87 -5.13 0.13
CA GLU A 205 -11.51 -5.45 -0.31
C GLU A 205 -10.76 -4.13 -0.48
N VAL A 206 -9.62 -4.00 0.21
CA VAL A 206 -8.70 -2.88 0.11
C VAL A 206 -7.47 -3.35 -0.64
N HIS A 207 -7.12 -2.66 -1.73
CA HIS A 207 -5.95 -2.96 -2.54
C HIS A 207 -4.96 -1.82 -2.46
N ILE A 208 -3.74 -2.12 -2.00
CA ILE A 208 -2.67 -1.15 -1.82
C ILE A 208 -1.47 -1.54 -2.68
N ILE A 209 -0.95 -0.58 -3.44
CA ILE A 209 0.31 -0.70 -4.16
C ILE A 209 1.30 0.27 -3.52
N VAL A 210 2.44 -0.26 -3.05
CA VAL A 210 3.57 0.54 -2.58
C VAL A 210 4.64 0.49 -3.66
N ARG A 211 4.86 1.60 -4.37
CA ARG A 211 5.80 1.66 -5.50
C ARG A 211 6.80 2.81 -5.37
N PRO A 212 8.03 2.64 -5.86
CA PRO A 212 9.03 3.69 -5.85
C PRO A 212 8.83 4.69 -7.00
N LYS A 213 9.29 5.93 -6.82
CA LYS A 213 9.34 6.94 -7.89
C LYS A 213 10.56 6.81 -8.81
N ARG A 214 11.54 5.97 -8.47
CA ARG A 214 12.76 5.77 -9.25
C ARG A 214 12.83 4.34 -9.76
N GLU A 215 13.17 4.16 -11.03
CA GLU A 215 13.24 2.84 -11.67
C GLU A 215 14.28 1.93 -11.00
N GLN A 216 15.41 2.48 -10.54
CA GLN A 216 16.42 1.68 -9.82
C GLN A 216 15.94 1.13 -8.47
N ASP A 217 14.84 1.65 -7.93
CA ASP A 217 14.29 1.24 -6.64
C ASP A 217 13.14 0.25 -6.80
N LEU A 218 12.74 -0.08 -8.04
CA LEU A 218 11.80 -1.15 -8.32
C LEU A 218 12.39 -2.50 -7.90
N ALA A 219 11.52 -3.40 -7.48
CA ALA A 219 11.88 -4.80 -7.29
C ALA A 219 12.47 -5.38 -8.59
N ASP A 220 13.50 -6.21 -8.47
CA ASP A 220 14.28 -6.67 -9.62
C ASP A 220 13.43 -7.36 -10.69
N ALA A 221 12.43 -8.16 -10.28
CA ALA A 221 11.53 -8.84 -11.22
C ALA A 221 10.66 -7.85 -12.02
N ILE A 222 10.21 -6.76 -11.38
CA ILE A 222 9.46 -5.70 -12.07
C ILE A 222 10.39 -4.94 -13.01
N ARG A 223 11.56 -4.54 -12.52
CA ARG A 223 12.54 -3.78 -13.31
C ARG A 223 12.96 -4.54 -14.57
N ALA A 224 13.24 -5.84 -14.45
CA ALA A 224 13.58 -6.69 -15.59
C ALA A 224 12.46 -6.70 -16.65
N LEU A 225 11.20 -6.85 -16.24
CA LEU A 225 10.06 -6.85 -17.16
C LEU A 225 9.88 -5.51 -17.89
N LEU A 226 10.12 -4.39 -17.20
CA LEU A 226 9.98 -3.07 -17.81
C LEU A 226 11.12 -2.73 -18.77
N GLN A 227 12.33 -3.24 -18.53
CA GLN A 227 13.48 -3.05 -19.42
C GLN A 227 13.33 -3.81 -20.74
N HIS A 228 12.67 -4.96 -20.76
CA HIS A 228 12.39 -5.71 -21.99
C HIS A 228 11.32 -5.06 -22.90
N LYS A 229 10.62 -4.01 -22.43
CA LYS A 229 9.58 -3.31 -23.19
C LYS A 229 10.03 -1.98 -23.81
N LYS A 230 11.23 -1.50 -23.49
CA LYS A 230 11.84 -0.30 -24.09
C LYS A 230 12.65 -0.70 -25.32
#